data_AF-A0A1G1YI74-F1
#
_entry.id   AF-A0A1G1YI74-F1
#
_cell.length_a   1.000
_cell.length_b   1.000
_cell.length_c   1.000
_cell.angle_alpha   90.00
_cell.angle_beta   90.00
_cell.angle_gamma   90.00
#
_symmetry.space_group_name_H-M   'P 1'
#
loop_
_entity.id
_entity.type
_entity.pdbx_description
1 polymer ?
#
loop_
_entity_poly.entity_id
_entity_poly.type
_entity_poly.pdbx_seq_one_letter_code
_entity_poly.pdbx_strand_id
1 'polypeptide(L)'
;MSNSQLIRTVALYTVFGAGAVLALFATVQSFAVPSVPPTPSAPLAAAAPVQPSAPSLPTATDGSVTTQVTAVERSASQTTVTLAMDNHQFDLGSLDARTRSSFNGVAPADYRVLQSASGGHHVQSQLVFNGVLSGGLTVGLGNELTFRFTIP
;
A
#
# COMPACT_ATOMS: atom_id res chain seq x y z
N MET A 1 5.36 39.40 -43.16
CA MET A 1 4.91 38.19 -43.88
C MET A 1 3.66 37.68 -43.19
N SER A 2 2.52 37.83 -43.86
CA SER A 2 1.21 37.34 -43.42
C SER A 2 1.09 35.87 -43.81
N ASN A 3 0.47 35.02 -42.98
CA ASN A 3 -0.43 33.95 -43.44
C ASN A 3 -1.08 33.21 -42.26
N SER A 4 -2.37 33.49 -42.11
CA SER A 4 -3.41 32.75 -41.39
C SER A 4 -3.66 31.37 -41.98
N GLN A 5 -4.00 30.38 -41.14
CA GLN A 5 -5.01 29.29 -41.32
C GLN A 5 -4.88 28.41 -40.04
N LEU A 6 -5.76 28.42 -39.03
CA LEU A 6 -7.14 27.92 -38.98
C LEU A 6 -7.30 26.56 -39.68
N ILE A 7 -7.33 25.46 -38.91
CA ILE A 7 -8.20 24.29 -39.14
C ILE A 7 -8.53 23.68 -37.77
N ARG A 8 -9.79 23.84 -37.40
CA ARG A 8 -10.52 23.03 -36.42
C ARG A 8 -10.74 21.64 -37.04
N THR A 9 -10.77 20.56 -36.25
CA THR A 9 -11.82 19.53 -36.30
C THR A 9 -11.59 18.51 -35.19
N VAL A 10 -12.56 18.46 -34.28
CA VAL A 10 -12.80 17.38 -33.31
C VAL A 10 -13.52 16.27 -34.05
N ALA A 11 -13.04 15.03 -33.97
CA ALA A 11 -13.79 13.83 -34.36
C ALA A 11 -13.77 12.84 -33.20
N LEU A 12 -14.78 12.97 -32.35
CA LEU A 12 -15.16 12.03 -31.30
C LEU A 12 -15.87 10.85 -31.97
N TYR A 13 -15.23 9.69 -32.06
CA TYR A 13 -15.90 8.45 -32.49
C TYR A 13 -16.20 7.58 -31.27
N THR A 14 -17.43 7.73 -30.77
CA THR A 14 -18.06 6.84 -29.80
C THR A 14 -18.59 5.64 -30.56
N VAL A 15 -18.01 4.45 -30.38
CA VAL A 15 -18.58 3.19 -30.86
C VAL A 15 -19.24 2.49 -29.68
N PHE A 16 -20.57 2.62 -29.58
CA PHE A 16 -21.40 1.77 -28.73
C PHE A 16 -21.59 0.43 -29.45
N GLY A 17 -20.88 -0.59 -28.99
CA GLY A 17 -21.06 -1.97 -29.41
C GLY A 17 -22.33 -2.55 -28.78
N ALA A 18 -23.25 -2.98 -29.66
CA ALA A 18 -24.53 -3.57 -29.33
C ALA A 18 -24.39 -4.87 -28.52
N GLY A 19 -25.21 -4.97 -27.47
CA GLY A 19 -25.40 -6.19 -26.71
C GLY A 19 -26.28 -7.19 -27.45
N ALA A 20 -25.93 -8.46 -27.32
CA ALA A 20 -26.85 -9.61 -27.39
C ALA A 20 -26.12 -10.85 -26.85
N VAL A 21 -26.12 -11.03 -25.53
CA VAL A 21 -25.73 -12.31 -24.92
C VAL A 21 -27.02 -13.12 -24.71
N LEU A 22 -27.27 -14.08 -25.60
CA LEU A 22 -28.30 -15.10 -25.40
C LEU A 22 -27.86 -16.02 -24.25
N ALA A 23 -28.50 -15.90 -23.09
CA ALA A 23 -28.39 -16.89 -22.03
C ALA A 23 -29.47 -17.97 -22.24
N LEU A 24 -29.04 -19.16 -22.65
CA LEU A 24 -29.87 -20.36 -22.75
C LEU A 24 -30.03 -20.96 -21.33
N PHE A 25 -31.20 -20.80 -20.73
CA PHE A 25 -31.52 -21.44 -19.45
C PHE A 25 -31.95 -22.90 -19.68
N ALA A 26 -31.09 -23.85 -19.32
CA ALA A 26 -31.46 -25.26 -19.20
C ALA A 26 -31.93 -25.55 -17.77
N THR A 27 -33.23 -25.74 -17.58
CA THR A 27 -33.82 -26.18 -16.32
C THR A 27 -33.68 -27.69 -16.17
N VAL A 28 -32.71 -28.14 -15.37
CA VAL A 28 -32.61 -29.53 -14.92
C VAL A 28 -33.53 -29.69 -13.70
N GLN A 29 -34.62 -30.43 -13.85
CA GLN A 29 -35.45 -30.83 -12.71
C GLN A 29 -34.75 -31.97 -11.96
N SER A 30 -34.24 -31.68 -10.77
CA SER A 30 -33.71 -32.68 -9.86
C SER A 30 -34.84 -33.27 -9.00
N PHE A 31 -35.05 -34.58 -9.09
CA PHE A 31 -35.92 -35.31 -8.17
C PHE A 31 -35.26 -35.39 -6.79
N ALA A 32 -35.95 -34.95 -5.75
CA ALA A 32 -35.48 -35.07 -4.37
C ALA A 32 -35.51 -36.54 -3.93
N VAL A 33 -34.33 -37.12 -3.71
CA VAL A 33 -34.19 -38.41 -3.02
C VAL A 33 -34.23 -38.12 -1.51
N PRO A 34 -35.09 -38.78 -0.72
CA PRO A 34 -35.09 -38.60 0.73
C PRO A 34 -33.77 -39.13 1.31
N SER A 35 -32.89 -38.22 1.70
CA SER A 35 -31.64 -38.53 2.38
C SER A 35 -31.92 -38.94 3.84
N VAL A 36 -31.64 -40.20 4.17
CA VAL A 36 -31.53 -40.66 5.56
C VAL A 36 -30.44 -39.84 6.23
N PRO A 37 -30.68 -39.19 7.39
CA PRO A 37 -29.66 -38.40 8.05
C PRO A 37 -28.53 -39.33 8.53
N PRO A 38 -27.28 -39.13 8.09
CA PRO A 38 -26.16 -39.83 8.69
C PRO A 38 -26.00 -39.37 10.13
N THR A 39 -25.88 -40.32 11.06
CA THR A 39 -25.46 -40.07 12.44
C THR A 39 -24.18 -39.23 12.41
N PRO A 40 -24.14 -38.04 13.04
CA PRO A 40 -22.95 -37.21 13.03
C PRO A 40 -21.85 -37.90 13.86
N SER A 41 -20.96 -38.62 13.18
CA SER A 41 -19.63 -38.88 13.72
C SER A 41 -18.95 -37.53 13.82
N ALA A 42 -18.81 -37.02 15.06
CA ALA A 42 -18.03 -35.81 15.31
C ALA A 42 -16.66 -35.99 14.67
N PRO A 43 -16.26 -35.15 13.69
CA PRO A 43 -14.90 -35.21 13.18
C PRO A 43 -13.99 -34.85 14.36
N LEU A 44 -13.05 -35.75 14.65
CA LEU A 44 -11.92 -35.45 15.51
C LEU A 44 -11.27 -34.20 14.90
N ALA A 45 -11.45 -33.05 15.56
CA ALA A 45 -11.03 -31.76 15.04
C ALA A 45 -9.53 -31.83 14.74
N ALA A 46 -9.18 -31.96 13.45
CA ALA A 46 -7.81 -31.80 13.00
C ALA A 46 -7.39 -30.41 13.46
N ALA A 47 -6.37 -30.35 14.32
CA ALA A 47 -5.79 -29.09 14.75
C ALA A 47 -5.49 -28.27 13.49
N ALA A 48 -6.12 -27.09 13.37
CA ALA A 48 -5.88 -26.21 12.24
C ALA A 48 -4.37 -26.01 12.10
N PRO A 49 -3.80 -26.10 10.89
CA PRO A 49 -2.38 -25.84 10.70
C PRO A 49 -2.08 -24.46 11.26
N VAL A 50 -1.15 -24.41 12.21
CA VAL A 50 -0.71 -23.17 12.84
C VAL A 50 -0.06 -22.35 11.73
N GLN A 51 -0.79 -21.40 11.15
CA GLN A 51 -0.26 -20.54 10.10
C GLN A 51 0.84 -19.67 10.75
N PRO A 52 2.10 -19.74 10.28
CA PRO A 52 3.15 -18.87 10.79
C PRO A 52 2.71 -17.42 10.58
N SER A 53 2.66 -16.64 11.66
CA SER A 53 2.42 -15.20 11.55
C SER A 53 3.56 -14.60 10.73
N ALA A 54 3.25 -13.88 9.66
CA ALA A 54 4.25 -13.15 8.90
C ALA A 54 5.01 -12.22 9.86
N PRO A 55 6.34 -12.07 9.73
CA PRO A 55 7.11 -11.17 10.58
C PRO A 55 6.53 -9.77 10.48
N SER A 56 6.09 -9.21 11.62
CA SER A 56 5.60 -7.84 11.68
C SER A 56 6.77 -6.89 11.46
N LEU A 57 6.67 -6.05 10.44
CA LEU A 57 7.62 -4.97 10.21
C LEU A 57 7.61 -3.98 11.40
N PRO A 58 8.72 -3.27 11.65
CA PRO A 58 8.89 -2.52 12.88
C PRO A 58 8.01 -1.25 12.90
N THR A 59 7.51 -0.93 14.10
CA THR A 59 6.66 0.23 14.41
C THR A 59 7.26 1.01 15.57
N ALA A 60 7.17 2.35 15.52
CA ALA A 60 7.64 3.26 16.56
C ALA A 60 6.63 4.40 16.75
N THR A 61 6.54 4.93 17.97
CA THR A 61 5.65 6.04 18.33
C THR A 61 6.45 7.13 19.03
N ASP A 62 6.22 8.37 18.65
CA ASP A 62 6.80 9.57 19.24
C ASP A 62 5.71 10.66 19.27
N GLY A 63 5.44 11.21 20.46
CA GLY A 63 4.27 12.06 20.69
C GLY A 63 2.95 11.37 20.28
N SER A 64 2.17 12.04 19.43
CA SER A 64 0.89 11.54 18.89
C SER A 64 1.04 10.80 17.55
N VAL A 65 2.27 10.59 17.07
CA VAL A 65 2.55 10.03 15.75
C VAL A 65 3.06 8.61 15.89
N THR A 66 2.40 7.68 15.20
CA THR A 66 2.86 6.30 15.06
C THR A 66 3.36 6.09 13.65
N THR A 67 4.59 5.60 13.51
CA THR A 67 5.22 5.32 12.22
C THR A 67 5.55 3.83 12.13
N GLN A 68 5.15 3.21 11.03
CA GLN A 68 5.42 1.81 10.72
C GLN A 68 6.17 1.72 9.39
N VAL A 69 7.23 0.91 9.36
CA VAL A 69 7.82 0.47 8.09
C VAL A 69 6.87 -0.55 7.47
N THR A 70 6.36 -0.30 6.26
CA THR A 70 5.39 -1.19 5.59
C THR A 70 6.00 -1.96 4.43
N ALA A 71 7.10 -1.47 3.86
CA ALA A 71 7.89 -2.20 2.89
C ALA A 71 9.34 -1.71 2.90
N VAL A 72 10.25 -2.63 2.60
CA VAL A 72 11.64 -2.32 2.28
C VAL A 72 11.99 -3.05 1.00
N GLU A 73 12.21 -2.31 -0.06
CA GLU A 73 12.58 -2.83 -1.38
C GLU A 73 14.04 -2.49 -1.66
N ARG A 74 14.78 -3.44 -2.19
CA ARG A 74 16.19 -3.28 -2.53
C ARG A 74 16.42 -3.70 -3.97
N SER A 75 17.03 -2.81 -4.73
CA SER A 75 17.50 -3.06 -6.09
C SER A 75 18.99 -2.79 -6.17
N ALA A 76 19.65 -3.15 -7.28
CA ALA A 76 21.11 -3.10 -7.40
C ALA A 76 21.75 -1.74 -7.03
N SER A 77 21.02 -0.64 -7.17
CA SER A 77 21.53 0.72 -6.91
C SER A 77 20.72 1.52 -5.89
N GLN A 78 19.70 0.94 -5.26
CA GLN A 78 18.74 1.71 -4.47
C GLN A 78 18.05 0.88 -3.39
N THR A 79 17.80 1.53 -2.25
CA THR A 79 16.93 1.02 -1.19
C THR A 79 15.77 1.96 -1.01
N THR A 80 14.57 1.40 -1.00
CA THR A 80 13.32 2.12 -0.90
C THR A 80 12.60 1.67 0.36
N VAL A 81 12.27 2.61 1.23
CA VAL A 81 11.54 2.33 2.47
C VAL A 81 10.19 3.02 2.40
N THR A 82 9.12 2.23 2.49
CA THR A 82 7.75 2.74 2.57
C THR A 82 7.33 2.81 4.03
N LEU A 83 6.79 3.96 4.43
CA LEU A 83 6.34 4.24 5.79
C LEU A 83 4.83 4.49 5.77
N ALA A 84 4.10 3.89 6.70
CA ALA A 84 2.75 4.32 7.06
C ALA A 84 2.83 5.09 8.37
N MET A 85 2.25 6.28 8.38
CA MET A 85 2.25 7.17 9.52
C MET A 85 0.81 7.53 9.87
N ASP A 86 0.53 7.46 11.15
CA ASP A 86 -0.78 7.74 11.73
C ASP A 86 -0.62 8.79 12.82
N ASN A 87 -1.50 9.79 12.83
CA ASN A 87 -1.38 10.92 13.71
C ASN A 87 -2.71 11.64 13.94
N HIS A 88 -2.94 12.02 15.19
CA HIS A 88 -4.13 12.76 15.59
C HIS A 88 -3.93 14.27 15.78
N GLN A 89 -2.69 14.79 15.77
CA GLN A 89 -2.42 16.19 16.14
C GLN A 89 -1.77 17.08 15.06
N PHE A 90 -1.10 16.51 14.07
CA PHE A 90 -0.32 17.25 13.06
C PHE A 90 -0.78 16.91 11.64
N ASP A 91 -0.62 17.86 10.71
CA ASP A 91 -0.72 17.58 9.28
C ASP A 91 0.62 17.00 8.79
N LEU A 92 0.71 15.68 8.74
CA LEU A 92 1.93 14.98 8.32
C LEU A 92 2.23 15.17 6.83
N GLY A 93 1.25 15.55 6.01
CA GLY A 93 1.43 15.74 4.57
C GLY A 93 2.33 16.93 4.23
N SER A 94 2.45 17.87 5.15
CA SER A 94 3.30 19.06 5.03
C SER A 94 4.75 18.85 5.51
N LEU A 95 5.03 17.73 6.18
CA LEU A 95 6.32 17.48 6.82
C LEU A 95 7.28 16.79 5.85
N ASP A 96 8.43 17.41 5.59
CA ASP A 96 9.51 16.81 4.80
C ASP A 96 10.37 15.91 5.69
N ALA A 97 10.37 14.60 5.40
CA ALA A 97 11.21 13.65 6.09
C ALA A 97 12.64 13.58 5.54
N ARG A 98 12.89 14.11 4.33
CA ARG A 98 14.15 13.89 3.60
C ARG A 98 15.35 14.45 4.34
N THR A 99 15.25 15.71 4.78
CA THR A 99 16.39 16.46 5.30
C THR A 99 16.90 15.98 6.66
N ARG A 100 16.12 15.14 7.35
CA ARG A 100 16.38 14.71 8.73
C ARG A 100 16.39 13.21 8.91
N SER A 101 16.16 12.47 7.84
CA SER A 101 16.22 11.01 7.86
C SER A 101 17.58 10.53 7.42
N SER A 102 17.97 9.35 7.89
CA SER A 102 19.18 8.67 7.42
C SER A 102 19.03 7.16 7.57
N PHE A 103 19.65 6.41 6.67
CA PHE A 103 19.74 4.95 6.76
C PHE A 103 21.20 4.56 6.80
N ASN A 104 21.64 4.05 7.95
CA ASN A 104 23.03 3.75 8.25
C ASN A 104 23.96 4.96 7.99
N GLY A 105 23.50 6.15 8.38
CA GLY A 105 24.20 7.42 8.16
C GLY A 105 24.08 8.00 6.74
N VAL A 106 23.46 7.29 5.80
CA VAL A 106 23.22 7.78 4.42
C VAL A 106 21.92 8.58 4.37
N ALA A 107 22.00 9.82 3.89
CA ALA A 107 20.81 10.64 3.67
C ALA A 107 19.97 10.12 2.50
N PRO A 108 18.63 10.25 2.54
CA PRO A 108 17.77 9.89 1.42
C PRO A 108 18.03 10.78 0.21
N ALA A 109 18.11 10.15 -0.96
CA ALA A 109 18.15 10.81 -2.25
C ALA A 109 16.82 11.49 -2.57
N ASP A 110 15.70 10.91 -2.13
CA ASP A 110 14.36 11.44 -2.38
C ASP A 110 13.38 11.09 -1.25
N TYR A 111 12.31 11.88 -1.15
CA TYR A 111 11.17 11.67 -0.26
C TYR A 111 9.89 12.07 -0.97
N ARG A 112 8.85 11.25 -0.86
CA ARG A 112 7.53 11.62 -1.35
C ARG A 112 6.40 11.02 -0.53
N VAL A 113 5.31 11.76 -0.44
CA VAL A 113 4.02 11.27 0.05
C VAL A 113 3.34 10.52 -1.09
N LEU A 114 3.02 9.24 -0.87
CA LEU A 114 2.32 8.39 -1.82
C LEU A 114 0.80 8.55 -1.68
N GLN A 115 0.33 8.62 -0.44
CA GLN A 115 -1.08 8.78 -0.11
C GLN A 115 -1.21 9.62 1.16
N SER A 116 -2.20 10.50 1.19
CA SER A 116 -2.56 11.28 2.38
C SER A 116 -4.08 11.26 2.54
N ALA A 117 -4.57 10.92 3.72
CA ALA A 117 -5.96 11.17 4.10
C ALA A 117 -6.20 12.68 4.26
N SER A 118 -7.47 13.09 4.21
CA SER A 118 -7.87 14.49 4.37
C SER A 118 -7.33 15.05 5.70
N GLY A 119 -6.56 16.13 5.63
CA GLY A 119 -5.92 16.77 6.80
C GLY A 119 -4.58 16.18 7.23
N GLY A 120 -4.03 15.19 6.51
CA GLY A 120 -2.68 14.68 6.78
C GLY A 120 -2.54 13.81 8.03
N HIS A 121 -3.66 13.32 8.57
CA HIS A 121 -3.69 12.45 9.75
C HIS A 121 -3.18 11.03 9.50
N HIS A 122 -3.34 10.54 8.27
CA HIS A 122 -2.79 9.26 7.84
C HIS A 122 -2.00 9.48 6.56
N VAL A 123 -0.71 9.20 6.59
CA VAL A 123 0.19 9.42 5.46
C VAL A 123 0.96 8.14 5.16
N GLN A 124 0.88 7.70 3.91
CA GLN A 124 1.84 6.76 3.37
C GLN A 124 2.91 7.54 2.61
N SER A 125 4.17 7.30 2.94
CA SER A 125 5.29 7.98 2.32
C SER A 125 6.41 7.03 1.96
N GLN A 126 7.36 7.51 1.16
CA GLN A 126 8.49 6.74 0.71
C GLN A 126 9.77 7.55 0.87
N LEU A 127 10.78 6.92 1.45
CA LEU A 127 12.17 7.37 1.44
C LEU A 127 12.96 6.53 0.46
N VAL A 128 13.79 7.18 -0.34
CA VAL A 128 14.61 6.54 -1.36
C VAL A 128 16.07 6.84 -1.07
N PHE A 129 16.90 5.81 -1.01
CA PHE A 129 18.34 5.91 -0.71
C PHE A 129 19.17 5.32 -1.84
N ASN A 130 20.33 5.91 -2.09
CA ASN A 130 21.30 5.34 -3.02
C ASN A 130 22.01 4.14 -2.38
N GLY A 131 22.15 3.06 -3.13
CA GLY A 131 22.77 1.81 -2.70
C GLY A 131 21.82 0.83 -2.00
N VAL A 132 22.34 -0.36 -1.74
CA VAL A 132 21.65 -1.42 -0.99
C VAL A 132 22.02 -1.29 0.49
N LEU A 133 21.08 -0.83 1.32
CA LEU A 133 21.31 -0.48 2.72
C LEU A 133 20.58 -1.43 3.67
N SER A 134 21.18 -1.64 4.83
CA SER A 134 20.64 -2.35 5.98
C SER A 134 21.15 -1.72 7.28
N GLY A 135 20.58 -2.09 8.42
CA GLY A 135 20.92 -1.57 9.72
C GLY A 135 19.96 -0.48 10.22
N GLY A 136 20.51 0.55 10.86
CA GLY A 136 19.71 1.58 11.53
C GLY A 136 19.08 2.58 10.57
N LEU A 137 17.76 2.69 10.58
CA LEU A 137 17.01 3.74 9.92
C LEU A 137 16.54 4.77 10.95
N THR A 138 16.88 6.03 10.74
CA THR A 138 16.33 7.17 11.47
C THR A 138 15.39 7.93 10.54
N VAL A 139 14.15 8.14 10.96
CA VAL A 139 13.16 8.96 10.26
C VAL A 139 12.88 10.20 11.10
N GLY A 140 13.23 11.37 10.58
CA GLY A 140 12.92 12.64 11.24
C GLY A 140 11.78 13.35 10.53
N LEU A 141 10.73 13.75 11.24
CA LEU A 141 9.62 14.57 10.72
C LEU A 141 9.64 15.93 11.42
N GLY A 142 10.03 16.99 10.70
CA GLY A 142 10.14 18.33 11.29
C GLY A 142 11.18 18.41 12.43
N ASN A 143 10.98 19.33 13.38
CA ASN A 143 11.91 19.57 14.51
C ASN A 143 11.74 18.66 15.70
N GLU A 144 10.63 17.94 15.79
CA GLU A 144 10.17 17.40 17.07
C GLU A 144 10.06 15.88 17.07
N LEU A 145 9.88 15.25 15.90
CA LEU A 145 9.58 13.83 15.82
C LEU A 145 10.75 13.06 15.22
N THR A 146 11.23 12.04 15.93
CA THR A 146 12.30 11.17 15.45
C THR A 146 12.02 9.70 15.77
N PHE A 147 11.92 8.90 14.72
CA PHE A 147 11.69 7.46 14.81
C PHE A 147 12.96 6.70 14.45
N ARG A 148 13.20 5.59 15.13
CA ARG A 148 14.37 4.73 14.90
C ARG A 148 13.95 3.30 14.71
N PHE A 149 14.45 2.68 13.65
CA PHE A 149 14.17 1.30 13.28
C PHE A 149 15.48 0.57 12.98
N THR A 150 15.45 -0.75 13.13
CA THR A 150 16.50 -1.64 12.63
C THR A 150 15.91 -2.47 11.50
N ILE A 151 16.49 -2.36 10.31
CA ILE A 151 16.05 -3.09 9.12
C ILE A 151 17.13 -4.12 8.77
N PRO A 152 16.80 -5.44 8.76
CA PRO A 152 17.75 -6.49 8.40
C PRO A 152 18.17 -6.42 6.93
#